data_AF-A0A8J9X6J3-F1
#
_entry.id   AF-A0A8J9X6J3-F1
#
_cell.length_a   1.000
_cell.length_b   1.000
_cell.length_c   1.000
_cell.angle_alpha   90.00
_cell.angle_beta   90.00
_cell.angle_gamma   90.00
#
_symmetry.space_group_name_H-M   'P 1'
#
loop_
_entity.id
_entity.type
_entity.pdbx_description
1 polymer ?
#
loop_
_entity_poly.entity_id
_entity_poly.type
_entity_poly.pdbx_seq_one_letter_code
_entity_poly.pdbx_strand_id
1 'polypeptide(L)'
;MDEMDMILMQSSTDRESDQRSPAYGPLPESSSHSPGSKLCSPDPRGNPLKFHLLTNEEQGGYNVSLSHIRITHLKSVLEDNCLHGLDCENVCNAILNKATKKNKAISKKGFDAAVASVMGSQRGRPETQQVLSNLLSGIFDAFDRLGSGTPSAVEIACGFTVLCHGKKSDKLEFAFEVLDTKKKGKLSRSDILTYLRSFLTVLMSIAFSPALKKDIRDDKISTMKGFGCNQTTAAVKHAVNAGAEWAVTAAFDGKREGDMSAMSFNEFADWYTTVGYSSIPWLELLDLQKWVFTNDAT
;
A
#
# COMPACT_ATOMS: atom_id res chain seq x y z
N MET A 1 5.32 -21.22 6.68
CA MET A 1 6.13 -20.71 7.80
C MET A 1 7.45 -20.46 7.16
N ASP A 2 7.65 -19.21 6.81
CA ASP A 2 8.59 -18.80 5.77
C ASP A 2 9.91 -18.40 6.45
N GLU A 3 11.00 -18.30 5.70
CA GLU A 3 12.33 -17.99 6.24
C GLU A 3 12.35 -16.65 7.01
N MET A 4 11.48 -15.71 6.65
CA MET A 4 11.21 -14.48 7.41
C MET A 4 10.52 -14.74 8.76
N ASP A 5 9.58 -15.70 8.84
CA ASP A 5 8.97 -16.09 10.12
C ASP A 5 9.99 -16.76 11.05
N MET A 6 10.96 -17.49 10.46
CA MET A 6 12.02 -18.17 11.21
C MET A 6 13.06 -17.21 11.77
N ILE A 7 13.47 -16.18 11.00
CA ILE A 7 14.40 -15.15 11.48
C ILE A 7 13.78 -14.31 12.61
N LEU A 8 12.46 -14.10 12.60
CA LEU A 8 11.74 -13.34 13.64
C LEU A 8 11.55 -14.08 14.96
N MET A 9 11.54 -15.42 14.97
CA MET A 9 11.43 -16.18 16.22
C MET A 9 12.76 -16.38 16.95
N GLN A 10 13.88 -16.39 16.24
CA GLN A 10 15.18 -16.71 16.83
C GLN A 10 15.74 -15.60 17.75
N SER A 11 15.20 -14.37 17.69
CA SER A 11 15.59 -13.28 18.60
C SER A 11 14.74 -13.18 19.88
N SER A 12 13.77 -14.08 20.08
CA SER A 12 12.77 -13.96 21.15
C SER A 12 12.96 -14.95 22.32
N THR A 13 14.00 -15.79 22.32
CA THR A 13 14.14 -16.89 23.30
C THR A 13 15.17 -16.68 24.41
N ASP A 14 15.91 -15.56 24.43
CA ASP A 14 16.85 -15.28 25.51
C ASP A 14 16.40 -14.11 26.37
N ARG A 15 15.44 -14.38 27.27
CA ARG A 15 15.31 -13.79 28.62
C ARG A 15 13.96 -14.17 29.21
N GLU A 16 13.92 -15.25 29.99
CA GLU A 16 13.21 -15.28 31.26
C GLU A 16 13.51 -16.59 31.99
N SER A 17 14.36 -16.48 33.02
CA SER A 17 14.54 -17.52 34.03
C SER A 17 14.12 -16.97 35.37
N ASP A 18 13.32 -17.79 36.09
CA ASP A 18 13.04 -17.77 37.54
C ASP A 18 12.11 -16.64 38.05
N GLN A 19 10.98 -16.86 38.75
CA GLN A 19 10.78 -17.78 39.89
C GLN A 19 9.29 -17.86 40.35
N ARG A 20 8.82 -19.09 40.63
CA ARG A 20 7.91 -19.58 41.72
C ARG A 20 6.53 -18.94 42.00
N SER A 21 5.48 -19.76 41.83
CA SER A 21 4.16 -19.71 42.53
C SER A 21 4.25 -20.24 43.97
N PRO A 22 3.21 -20.06 44.85
CA PRO A 22 2.08 -21.02 44.87
C PRO A 22 0.67 -20.47 45.25
N ALA A 23 -0.34 -21.02 44.55
CA ALA A 23 -1.63 -21.63 44.93
C ALA A 23 -2.63 -21.10 46.01
N TYR A 24 -3.92 -21.25 45.62
CA TYR A 24 -5.19 -21.54 46.34
C TYR A 24 -6.17 -20.42 46.76
N GLY A 25 -7.44 -20.57 46.30
CA GLY A 25 -8.65 -20.06 46.97
C GLY A 25 -9.85 -19.73 46.04
N PRO A 26 -11.05 -20.33 46.20
CA PRO A 26 -12.17 -20.22 45.25
C PRO A 26 -13.18 -19.08 45.51
N LEU A 27 -13.92 -18.73 44.46
CA LEU A 27 -15.02 -17.73 44.35
C LEU A 27 -16.16 -17.90 45.36
N PRO A 28 -16.96 -16.83 45.56
CA PRO A 28 -18.42 -17.01 45.54
C PRO A 28 -19.19 -16.02 44.67
N GLU A 29 -20.35 -16.49 44.21
CA GLU A 29 -21.39 -15.85 43.41
C GLU A 29 -22.10 -14.69 44.14
N SER A 30 -22.61 -13.72 43.38
CA SER A 30 -23.91 -13.08 43.67
C SER A 30 -24.49 -12.40 42.43
N SER A 31 -25.82 -12.30 42.44
CA SER A 31 -26.75 -12.39 41.32
C SER A 31 -27.31 -11.06 40.81
N SER A 32 -27.64 -11.07 39.52
CA SER A 32 -28.78 -10.42 38.84
C SER A 32 -29.04 -8.92 39.00
N HIS A 33 -28.98 -8.17 37.89
CA HIS A 33 -30.12 -7.40 37.37
C HIS A 33 -29.77 -6.81 35.99
N SER A 34 -30.36 -7.36 34.92
CA SER A 34 -30.45 -6.72 33.61
C SER A 34 -31.65 -5.77 33.60
N PRO A 35 -31.54 -4.62 32.92
CA PRO A 35 -32.57 -4.34 31.91
C PRO A 35 -31.99 -3.74 30.62
N GLY A 36 -32.46 -4.26 29.49
CA GLY A 36 -32.53 -3.50 28.24
C GLY A 36 -31.35 -3.67 27.30
N SER A 37 -31.33 -4.81 26.60
CA SER A 37 -30.66 -5.00 25.32
C SER A 37 -31.04 -3.89 24.33
N LYS A 38 -30.23 -2.84 24.23
CA LYS A 38 -30.04 -2.19 22.94
C LYS A 38 -29.17 -3.13 22.12
N LEU A 39 -29.83 -4.02 21.38
CA LEU A 39 -29.27 -4.54 20.13
C LEU A 39 -28.97 -3.30 19.28
N CYS A 40 -27.76 -2.77 19.42
CA CYS A 40 -27.19 -1.91 18.42
C CYS A 40 -27.16 -2.80 17.18
N SER A 41 -28.05 -2.55 16.24
CA SER A 41 -27.85 -3.05 14.88
C SER A 41 -26.40 -2.75 14.53
N PRO A 42 -25.58 -3.73 14.10
CA PRO A 42 -24.22 -3.43 13.68
C PRO A 42 -24.31 -2.26 12.70
N ASP A 43 -23.55 -1.19 12.93
CA ASP A 43 -23.51 -0.08 11.99
C ASP A 43 -23.13 -0.70 10.64
N PRO A 44 -23.97 -0.61 9.60
CA PRO A 44 -23.63 -1.16 8.29
C PRO A 44 -22.35 -0.52 7.72
N ARG A 45 -21.86 0.56 8.34
CA ARG A 45 -20.55 1.15 8.11
C ARG A 45 -19.52 0.46 9.00
N GLY A 46 -18.80 -0.51 8.41
CA GLY A 46 -17.57 -1.02 9.02
C GLY A 46 -16.56 0.10 9.31
N ASN A 47 -15.56 -0.18 10.15
CA ASN A 47 -14.56 0.83 10.52
C ASN A 47 -13.76 1.30 9.28
N PRO A 48 -13.53 2.61 9.11
CA PRO A 48 -12.69 3.10 8.03
C PRO A 48 -11.23 2.69 8.22
N LEU A 49 -10.57 2.31 7.12
CA LEU A 49 -9.13 2.11 7.11
C LEU A 49 -8.44 3.47 7.19
N LYS A 50 -7.45 3.58 8.08
CA LYS A 50 -6.65 4.79 8.24
C LYS A 50 -5.17 4.48 8.12
N PHE A 51 -4.46 5.33 7.41
CA PHE A 51 -2.99 5.35 7.40
C PHE A 51 -2.51 6.79 7.39
N HIS A 52 -1.26 7.00 7.78
CA HIS A 52 -0.65 8.32 7.83
C HIS A 52 0.59 8.37 6.93
N LEU A 53 0.85 9.54 6.37
CA LEU A 53 2.06 9.86 5.62
C LEU A 53 2.84 10.87 6.47
N LEU A 54 3.93 10.43 7.08
CA LEU A 54 4.85 11.35 7.78
C LEU A 54 5.59 12.20 6.76
N THR A 55 5.84 13.47 7.11
CA THR A 55 6.55 14.43 6.26
C THR A 55 7.44 15.33 7.11
N ASN A 56 8.41 16.01 6.49
CA ASN A 56 9.23 17.03 7.14
C ASN A 56 8.53 18.40 7.25
N GLU A 57 7.23 18.47 6.94
CA GLU A 57 6.47 19.72 6.97
C GLU A 57 6.04 20.08 8.40
N GLU A 58 5.69 21.35 8.63
CA GLU A 58 5.33 21.85 9.96
C GLU A 58 4.12 21.13 10.59
N GLN A 59 3.24 20.62 9.76
CA GLN A 59 2.09 19.81 10.15
C GLN A 59 2.44 18.35 10.48
N GLY A 60 3.68 17.90 10.30
CA GLY A 60 4.13 16.52 10.55
C GLY A 60 3.65 15.49 9.53
N GLY A 61 2.72 15.84 8.65
CA GLY A 61 2.22 14.99 7.57
C GLY A 61 0.71 14.95 7.44
N TYR A 62 0.20 13.84 6.92
CA TYR A 62 -1.19 13.66 6.53
C TYR A 62 -1.80 12.39 7.12
N ASN A 63 -3.05 12.46 7.55
CA ASN A 63 -3.91 11.31 7.81
C ASN A 63 -4.83 11.08 6.61
N VAL A 64 -4.88 9.84 6.15
CA VAL A 64 -5.76 9.40 5.06
C VAL A 64 -6.72 8.36 5.62
N SER A 65 -8.01 8.54 5.33
CA SER A 65 -9.08 7.67 5.80
C SER A 65 -9.91 7.22 4.60
N LEU A 66 -10.14 5.91 4.47
CA LEU A 66 -10.94 5.27 3.43
C LEU A 66 -12.16 4.63 4.09
N SER A 67 -13.35 4.94 3.58
CA SER A 67 -14.57 4.34 4.11
C SER A 67 -14.63 2.83 3.82
N HIS A 68 -15.32 2.09 4.69
CA HIS A 68 -15.64 0.68 4.42
C HIS A 68 -16.41 0.51 3.10
N ILE A 69 -17.28 1.48 2.74
CA ILE A 69 -18.00 1.51 1.45
C ILE A 69 -17.03 1.53 0.26
N ARG A 70 -15.99 2.36 0.32
CA ARG A 70 -14.96 2.43 -0.73
C ARG A 70 -14.21 1.11 -0.85
N ILE A 71 -13.78 0.55 0.28
CA ILE A 71 -13.00 -0.69 0.33
C ILE A 71 -13.82 -1.85 -0.23
N THR A 72 -15.08 -2.00 0.19
CA THR A 72 -15.98 -3.04 -0.32
C THR A 72 -16.29 -2.87 -1.81
N HIS A 73 -16.42 -1.63 -2.29
CA HIS A 73 -16.58 -1.39 -3.72
C HIS A 73 -15.31 -1.72 -4.52
N LEU A 74 -14.13 -1.36 -4.01
CA LEU A 74 -12.85 -1.75 -4.59
C LEU A 74 -12.73 -3.28 -4.66
N LYS A 75 -13.04 -3.98 -3.56
CA LYS A 75 -13.05 -5.45 -3.50
C LYS A 75 -13.89 -6.04 -4.64
N SER A 76 -15.15 -5.61 -4.78
CA SER A 76 -16.03 -6.10 -5.85
C SER A 76 -15.47 -5.84 -7.25
N VAL A 77 -14.86 -4.67 -7.48
CA VAL A 77 -14.24 -4.33 -8.77
C VAL A 77 -13.04 -5.25 -9.06
N LEU A 78 -12.20 -5.53 -8.06
CA LEU A 78 -11.02 -6.39 -8.23
C LEU A 78 -11.40 -7.88 -8.37
N GLU A 79 -12.46 -8.34 -7.68
CA GLU A 79 -12.98 -9.71 -7.77
C GLU A 79 -13.56 -10.00 -9.15
N ASP A 80 -14.51 -9.17 -9.59
CA ASP A 80 -15.21 -9.34 -10.86
C ASP A 80 -14.27 -9.33 -12.07
N ASN A 81 -13.16 -8.62 -11.97
CA ASN A 81 -12.19 -8.46 -13.05
C ASN A 81 -10.92 -9.31 -12.84
N CYS A 82 -10.91 -10.19 -11.84
CA CYS A 82 -9.80 -11.10 -11.50
C CYS A 82 -8.43 -10.42 -11.28
N LEU A 83 -8.40 -9.11 -11.04
CA LEU A 83 -7.15 -8.34 -10.90
C LEU A 83 -6.37 -8.79 -9.66
N HIS A 84 -7.10 -9.12 -8.59
CA HIS A 84 -6.56 -9.64 -7.33
C HIS A 84 -5.87 -11.01 -7.43
N GLY A 85 -6.09 -11.73 -8.54
CA GLY A 85 -5.46 -13.02 -8.83
C GLY A 85 -4.30 -12.91 -9.84
N LEU A 86 -4.02 -11.70 -10.35
CA LEU A 86 -2.92 -11.51 -11.28
C LEU A 86 -1.59 -11.52 -10.54
N ASP A 87 -0.66 -12.28 -11.10
CA ASP A 87 0.74 -12.26 -10.70
C ASP A 87 1.39 -10.92 -11.05
N CYS A 88 2.11 -10.34 -10.10
CA CYS A 88 2.66 -9.00 -10.22
C CYS A 88 3.80 -8.92 -11.24
N GLU A 89 4.62 -9.98 -11.36
CA GLU A 89 5.70 -10.04 -12.34
C GLU A 89 5.14 -10.02 -13.77
N ASN A 90 4.14 -10.84 -14.05
CA ASN A 90 3.46 -10.89 -15.34
C ASN A 90 2.87 -9.52 -15.74
N VAL A 91 2.21 -8.83 -14.82
CA VAL A 91 1.64 -7.50 -15.08
C VAL A 91 2.72 -6.47 -15.36
N CYS A 92 3.76 -6.44 -14.53
CA CYS A 92 4.86 -5.50 -14.69
C CYS A 92 5.61 -5.73 -16.00
N ASN A 93 5.90 -6.97 -16.36
CA ASN A 93 6.52 -7.32 -17.63
C ASN A 93 5.65 -6.89 -18.83
N ALA A 94 4.33 -7.07 -18.76
CA ALA A 94 3.43 -6.60 -19.82
C ALA A 94 3.50 -5.07 -20.00
N ILE A 95 3.53 -4.30 -18.91
CA ILE A 95 3.67 -2.84 -18.93
C ILE A 95 5.04 -2.43 -19.50
N LEU A 96 6.11 -3.01 -18.99
CA LEU A 96 7.49 -2.69 -19.41
C LEU A 96 7.74 -3.04 -20.88
N ASN A 97 7.12 -4.10 -21.40
CA ASN A 97 7.21 -4.49 -22.81
C ASN A 97 6.52 -3.51 -23.77
N LYS A 98 5.58 -2.69 -23.29
CA LYS A 98 4.94 -1.62 -24.06
C LYS A 98 5.68 -0.28 -23.96
N ALA A 99 6.73 -0.20 -23.16
CA ALA A 99 7.51 1.02 -22.98
C ALA A 99 8.41 1.33 -24.19
N THR A 100 8.67 2.61 -24.43
CA THR A 100 9.63 3.06 -25.42
C THR A 100 11.06 2.63 -25.06
N LYS A 101 11.86 2.30 -26.07
CA LYS A 101 13.26 1.88 -25.84
C LYS A 101 14.15 3.01 -25.29
N LYS A 102 13.88 4.26 -25.66
CA LYS A 102 14.76 5.42 -25.37
C LYS A 102 14.69 5.86 -23.90
N ASN A 103 13.49 5.96 -23.34
CA ASN A 103 13.27 6.54 -22.01
C ASN A 103 12.31 5.72 -21.14
N LYS A 104 11.99 4.48 -21.53
CA LYS A 104 11.06 3.61 -20.80
C LYS A 104 9.73 4.31 -20.49
N ALA A 105 9.26 5.17 -21.39
CA ALA A 105 7.99 5.87 -21.25
C ALA A 105 6.86 5.05 -21.89
N ILE A 106 5.64 5.18 -21.40
CA ILE A 106 4.48 4.44 -21.91
C ILE A 106 3.31 5.38 -22.19
N SER A 107 2.70 5.25 -23.37
CA SER A 107 1.49 6.01 -23.71
C SER A 107 0.24 5.35 -23.12
N LYS A 108 -0.85 6.11 -23.02
CA LYS A 108 -2.15 5.58 -22.53
C LYS A 108 -2.58 4.33 -23.32
N LYS A 109 -2.51 4.40 -24.66
CA LYS A 109 -2.77 3.24 -25.53
C LYS A 109 -1.86 2.05 -25.23
N GLY A 110 -0.58 2.29 -24.93
CA GLY A 110 0.37 1.23 -24.57
C GLY A 110 0.01 0.58 -23.24
N PHE A 111 -0.35 1.40 -22.24
CA PHE A 111 -0.78 0.94 -20.93
C PHE A 111 -2.09 0.14 -21.00
N ASP A 112 -3.10 0.65 -21.68
CA ASP A 112 -4.38 -0.04 -21.86
C ASP A 112 -4.19 -1.40 -22.56
N ALA A 113 -3.32 -1.45 -23.57
CA ALA A 113 -2.97 -2.70 -24.26
C ALA A 113 -2.19 -3.68 -23.37
N ALA A 114 -1.32 -3.19 -22.48
CA ALA A 114 -0.62 -4.03 -21.50
C ALA A 114 -1.61 -4.65 -20.52
N VAL A 115 -2.47 -3.84 -19.90
CA VAL A 115 -3.47 -4.33 -18.93
C VAL A 115 -4.44 -5.31 -19.57
N ALA A 116 -4.98 -4.99 -20.75
CA ALA A 116 -5.87 -5.88 -21.49
C ALA A 116 -5.21 -7.23 -21.83
N SER A 117 -3.90 -7.25 -22.11
CA SER A 117 -3.20 -8.50 -22.42
C SER A 117 -3.09 -9.45 -21.24
N VAL A 118 -3.05 -8.93 -20.01
CA VAL A 118 -2.91 -9.76 -18.79
C VAL A 118 -4.26 -10.14 -18.21
N MET A 119 -5.27 -9.27 -18.33
CA MET A 119 -6.64 -9.58 -17.92
C MET A 119 -7.33 -10.60 -18.85
N GLY A 120 -6.83 -10.77 -20.07
CA GLY A 120 -7.38 -11.72 -21.06
C GLY A 120 -8.79 -11.35 -21.51
N SER A 121 -9.54 -12.34 -22.00
CA SER A 121 -10.94 -12.18 -22.44
C SER A 121 -11.96 -12.21 -21.28
N GLN A 122 -11.49 -12.20 -20.02
CA GLN A 122 -12.36 -12.30 -18.85
C GLN A 122 -13.29 -11.09 -18.79
N ARG A 123 -14.59 -11.36 -18.80
CA ARG A 123 -15.60 -10.30 -18.75
C ARG A 123 -16.25 -10.27 -17.37
N GLY A 124 -15.69 -9.45 -16.48
CA GLY A 124 -16.41 -8.97 -15.30
C GLY A 124 -17.75 -8.32 -15.67
N ARG A 125 -18.58 -7.98 -14.67
CA ARG A 125 -19.85 -7.29 -14.94
C ARG A 125 -19.58 -5.97 -15.68
N PRO A 126 -20.40 -5.56 -16.65
CA PRO A 126 -20.16 -4.31 -17.41
C PRO A 126 -19.99 -3.07 -16.52
N GLU A 127 -20.74 -3.01 -15.41
CA GLU A 127 -20.61 -1.94 -14.41
C GLU A 127 -19.21 -1.91 -13.77
N THR A 128 -18.71 -3.04 -13.28
CA THR A 128 -17.39 -3.11 -12.63
C THR A 128 -16.25 -2.98 -13.63
N GLN A 129 -16.44 -3.39 -14.88
CA GLN A 129 -15.49 -3.11 -15.97
C GLN A 129 -15.34 -1.61 -16.23
N GLN A 130 -16.45 -0.87 -16.30
CA GLN A 130 -16.41 0.58 -16.49
C GLN A 130 -15.74 1.28 -15.31
N VAL A 131 -16.05 0.86 -14.08
CA VAL A 131 -15.41 1.37 -12.87
C VAL A 131 -13.91 1.09 -12.89
N LEU A 132 -13.50 -0.13 -13.24
CA LEU A 132 -12.10 -0.50 -13.35
C LEU A 132 -11.38 0.34 -14.41
N SER A 133 -11.96 0.48 -15.60
CA SER A 133 -11.39 1.32 -16.67
C SER A 133 -11.17 2.76 -16.21
N ASN A 134 -12.13 3.33 -15.48
CA ASN A 134 -12.02 4.69 -14.94
C ASN A 134 -10.95 4.79 -13.84
N LEU A 135 -10.88 3.79 -12.96
CA LEU A 135 -9.86 3.70 -11.91
C LEU A 135 -8.45 3.61 -12.50
N LEU A 136 -8.24 2.71 -13.46
CA LEU A 136 -6.96 2.52 -14.14
C LEU A 136 -6.56 3.77 -14.95
N SER A 137 -7.52 4.44 -15.57
CA SER A 137 -7.27 5.72 -16.23
C SER A 137 -6.77 6.76 -15.25
N GLY A 138 -7.44 6.91 -14.10
CA GLY A 138 -7.02 7.85 -13.06
C GLY A 138 -5.64 7.54 -12.48
N ILE A 139 -5.30 6.26 -12.30
CA ILE A 139 -3.95 5.83 -11.89
C ILE A 139 -2.92 6.25 -12.93
N PHE A 140 -3.15 5.98 -14.22
CA PHE A 140 -2.23 6.40 -15.29
C PHE A 140 -2.01 7.93 -15.27
N ASP A 141 -3.08 8.70 -15.16
CA ASP A 141 -3.04 10.17 -15.18
C ASP A 141 -2.31 10.72 -13.93
N ALA A 142 -2.35 10.00 -12.81
CA ALA A 142 -1.61 10.34 -11.59
C ALA A 142 -0.08 10.22 -11.79
N PHE A 143 0.37 9.24 -12.58
CA PHE A 143 1.78 9.07 -12.95
C PHE A 143 2.28 10.09 -13.97
N ASP A 144 1.40 10.63 -14.82
CA ASP A 144 1.75 11.70 -15.77
C ASP A 144 1.87 13.06 -15.09
N ARG A 145 2.84 13.18 -14.17
CA ARG A 145 3.04 14.37 -13.33
C ARG A 145 3.27 15.64 -14.13
N LEU A 146 3.90 15.52 -15.29
CA LEU A 146 4.27 16.63 -16.18
C LEU A 146 3.25 16.88 -17.30
N GLY A 147 2.14 16.12 -17.37
CA GLY A 147 1.15 16.28 -18.45
C GLY A 147 1.70 15.96 -19.84
N SER A 148 2.69 15.06 -19.91
CA SER A 148 3.41 14.69 -21.13
C SER A 148 2.65 13.67 -22.00
N GLY A 149 1.63 13.03 -21.43
CA GLY A 149 0.92 11.87 -22.00
C GLY A 149 1.74 10.57 -22.00
N THR A 150 2.99 10.59 -21.52
CA THR A 150 3.92 9.45 -21.57
C THR A 150 4.73 9.29 -20.27
N PRO A 151 4.08 8.93 -19.15
CA PRO A 151 4.74 8.68 -17.87
C PRO A 151 5.76 7.53 -17.93
N SER A 152 6.58 7.43 -16.88
CA SER A 152 7.55 6.33 -16.71
C SER A 152 6.83 4.99 -16.56
N ALA A 153 7.13 4.04 -17.45
CA ALA A 153 6.60 2.68 -17.38
C ALA A 153 7.13 1.93 -16.15
N VAL A 154 8.34 2.27 -15.69
CA VAL A 154 8.94 1.70 -14.47
C VAL A 154 8.16 2.13 -13.24
N GLU A 155 7.83 3.42 -13.14
CA GLU A 155 7.01 3.93 -12.01
C GLU A 155 5.63 3.28 -12.01
N ILE A 156 4.98 3.20 -13.18
CA ILE A 156 3.67 2.53 -13.31
C ILE A 156 3.78 1.06 -12.91
N ALA A 157 4.75 0.31 -13.43
CA ALA A 157 4.94 -1.10 -13.09
C ALA A 157 5.12 -1.30 -11.58
N CYS A 158 6.03 -0.57 -10.95
CA CYS A 158 6.23 -0.62 -9.50
C CYS A 158 4.95 -0.32 -8.71
N GLY A 159 4.22 0.73 -9.09
CA GLY A 159 2.97 1.09 -8.42
C GLY A 159 1.85 0.09 -8.65
N PHE A 160 1.77 -0.53 -9.83
CA PHE A 160 0.69 -1.45 -10.16
C PHE A 160 0.68 -2.71 -9.29
N THR A 161 1.82 -3.06 -8.70
CA THR A 161 1.94 -4.19 -7.77
C THR A 161 0.96 -4.14 -6.59
N VAL A 162 0.44 -2.96 -6.20
CA VAL A 162 -0.64 -2.81 -5.19
C VAL A 162 -1.88 -3.61 -5.54
N LEU A 163 -2.22 -3.64 -6.82
CA LEU A 163 -3.46 -4.21 -7.32
C LEU A 163 -3.35 -5.72 -7.60
N CYS A 164 -2.15 -6.28 -7.48
CA CYS A 164 -1.84 -7.67 -7.80
C CYS A 164 -1.91 -8.58 -6.57
N HIS A 165 -1.99 -9.88 -6.80
CA HIS A 165 -1.79 -10.90 -5.77
C HIS A 165 -0.34 -10.86 -5.22
N GLY A 166 -0.11 -11.49 -4.07
CA GLY A 166 1.22 -11.73 -3.51
C GLY A 166 1.47 -10.98 -2.20
N LYS A 167 2.41 -11.49 -1.40
CA LYS A 167 2.78 -10.90 -0.12
C LYS A 167 3.62 -9.64 -0.32
N LYS A 168 3.72 -8.84 0.73
CA LYS A 168 4.54 -7.62 0.77
C LYS A 168 6.01 -7.87 0.37
N SER A 169 6.62 -8.94 0.88
CA SER A 169 8.01 -9.32 0.60
C SER A 169 8.26 -9.51 -0.88
N ASP A 170 7.42 -10.31 -1.54
CA ASP A 170 7.58 -10.72 -2.93
C ASP A 170 7.47 -9.50 -3.86
N LYS A 171 6.52 -8.61 -3.56
CA LYS A 171 6.31 -7.36 -4.30
C LYS A 171 7.46 -6.37 -4.11
N LEU A 172 8.04 -6.31 -2.93
CA LEU A 172 9.23 -5.50 -2.66
C LEU A 172 10.44 -6.05 -3.40
N GLU A 173 10.69 -7.35 -3.30
CA GLU A 173 11.82 -8.01 -3.96
C GLU A 173 11.76 -7.84 -5.48
N PHE A 174 10.58 -8.07 -6.06
CA PHE A 174 10.35 -7.83 -7.49
C PHE A 174 10.62 -6.37 -7.88
N ALA A 175 10.14 -5.40 -7.09
CA ALA A 175 10.41 -4.00 -7.37
C ALA A 175 11.91 -3.65 -7.27
N PHE A 176 12.64 -4.26 -6.33
CA PHE A 176 14.09 -4.14 -6.26
C PHE A 176 14.75 -4.67 -7.52
N GLU A 177 14.29 -5.79 -8.05
CA GLU A 177 14.81 -6.34 -9.30
C GLU A 177 14.57 -5.42 -10.50
N VAL A 178 13.36 -4.87 -10.62
CA VAL A 178 12.98 -3.96 -11.71
C VAL A 178 13.81 -2.67 -11.68
N LEU A 179 14.09 -2.14 -10.49
CA LEU A 179 14.81 -0.89 -10.31
C LEU A 179 16.33 -1.07 -10.38
N ASP A 180 16.87 -2.23 -10.01
CA ASP A 180 18.29 -2.55 -10.12
C ASP A 180 18.69 -2.92 -11.56
N THR A 181 18.53 -1.95 -12.46
CA THR A 181 18.84 -2.07 -13.90
C THR A 181 20.31 -2.43 -14.18
N LYS A 182 21.23 -2.14 -13.24
CA LYS A 182 22.66 -2.44 -13.35
C LYS A 182 23.06 -3.73 -12.64
N LYS A 183 22.10 -4.45 -12.03
CA LYS A 183 22.31 -5.69 -11.28
C LYS A 183 23.46 -5.56 -10.25
N LYS A 184 23.47 -4.44 -9.52
CA LYS A 184 24.48 -4.13 -8.49
C LYS A 184 24.15 -4.71 -7.11
N GLY A 185 22.96 -5.28 -6.94
CA GLY A 185 22.45 -5.82 -5.67
C GLY A 185 22.02 -4.76 -4.65
N LYS A 186 21.98 -3.48 -5.06
CA LYS A 186 21.59 -2.35 -4.21
C LYS A 186 20.74 -1.38 -5.01
N LEU A 187 19.95 -0.55 -4.34
CA LEU A 187 19.21 0.56 -4.92
C LEU A 187 19.72 1.88 -4.36
N SER A 188 19.80 2.90 -5.21
CA SER A 188 20.12 4.26 -4.76
C SER A 188 18.95 4.89 -4.01
N ARG A 189 19.18 6.03 -3.34
CA ARG A 189 18.11 6.85 -2.76
C ARG A 189 17.02 7.20 -3.78
N SER A 190 17.41 7.53 -5.02
CA SER A 190 16.46 7.87 -6.08
C SER A 190 15.63 6.66 -6.52
N ASP A 191 16.21 5.45 -6.51
CA ASP A 191 15.51 4.23 -6.89
C ASP A 191 14.45 3.86 -5.83
N ILE A 192 14.81 3.92 -4.54
CA ILE A 192 13.86 3.67 -3.44
C ILE A 192 12.78 4.75 -3.39
N LEU A 193 13.14 6.02 -3.64
CA LEU A 193 12.15 7.10 -3.79
C LEU A 193 11.16 6.80 -4.92
N THR A 194 11.66 6.32 -6.06
CA THR A 194 10.84 5.95 -7.21
C THR A 194 9.85 4.86 -6.84
N TYR A 195 10.30 3.82 -6.12
CA TYR A 195 9.42 2.76 -5.65
C TYR A 195 8.32 3.27 -4.70
N LEU A 196 8.72 3.89 -3.57
CA LEU A 196 7.79 4.30 -2.52
C LEU A 196 6.79 5.35 -3.03
N ARG A 197 7.26 6.27 -3.88
CA ARG A 197 6.38 7.25 -4.55
C ARG A 197 5.39 6.56 -5.48
N SER A 198 5.82 5.55 -6.23
CA SER A 198 4.93 4.82 -7.15
C SER A 198 3.85 4.06 -6.40
N PHE A 199 4.21 3.44 -5.29
CA PHE A 199 3.28 2.78 -4.40
C PHE A 199 2.23 3.75 -3.82
N LEU A 200 2.69 4.85 -3.21
CA LEU A 200 1.83 5.89 -2.65
C LEU A 200 0.94 6.54 -3.71
N THR A 201 1.43 6.71 -4.94
CA THR A 201 0.63 7.24 -6.06
C THR A 201 -0.59 6.36 -6.32
N VAL A 202 -0.45 5.04 -6.31
CA VAL A 202 -1.58 4.12 -6.51
C VAL A 202 -2.51 4.10 -5.30
N LEU A 203 -1.98 4.01 -4.07
CA LEU A 203 -2.79 4.06 -2.86
C LEU A 203 -3.65 5.33 -2.80
N MET A 204 -3.06 6.48 -3.09
CA MET A 204 -3.77 7.76 -3.08
C MET A 204 -4.75 7.90 -4.25
N SER A 205 -4.42 7.32 -5.41
CA SER A 205 -5.36 7.23 -6.54
C SER A 205 -6.59 6.40 -6.16
N ILE A 206 -6.44 5.31 -5.42
CA ILE A 206 -7.55 4.51 -4.90
C ILE A 206 -8.35 5.30 -3.84
N ALA A 207 -7.66 5.92 -2.88
CA ALA A 207 -8.27 6.66 -1.77
C ALA A 207 -9.17 7.81 -2.25
N PHE A 208 -8.78 8.47 -3.35
CA PHE A 208 -9.51 9.64 -3.87
C PHE A 208 -10.12 9.42 -5.26
N SER A 209 -10.19 8.16 -5.73
CA SER A 209 -10.80 7.86 -7.02
C SER A 209 -12.29 8.26 -7.04
N PRO A 210 -12.73 9.07 -8.02
CA PRO A 210 -14.14 9.37 -8.22
C PRO A 210 -14.91 8.18 -8.81
N ALA A 211 -14.23 7.17 -9.36
CA ALA A 211 -14.85 5.97 -9.91
C ALA A 211 -15.40 5.04 -8.82
N LEU A 212 -14.88 5.16 -7.58
CA LEU A 212 -15.29 4.31 -6.47
C LEU A 212 -16.39 4.99 -5.63
N LYS A 213 -17.34 4.17 -5.16
CA LYS A 213 -18.31 4.58 -4.13
C LYS A 213 -17.56 5.08 -2.90
N LYS A 214 -18.14 6.06 -2.20
CA LYS A 214 -17.52 6.74 -1.07
C LYS A 214 -18.54 7.13 0.00
N ASP A 215 -18.09 7.23 1.24
CA ASP A 215 -18.76 7.94 2.32
C ASP A 215 -17.99 9.24 2.60
N ILE A 216 -18.61 10.38 2.32
CA ILE A 216 -17.99 11.71 2.47
C ILE A 216 -17.54 11.98 3.93
N ARG A 217 -18.12 11.29 4.92
CA ARG A 217 -17.74 11.44 6.34
C ARG A 217 -16.38 10.82 6.65
N ASP A 218 -16.09 9.69 5.99
CA ASP A 218 -14.94 8.84 6.27
C ASP A 218 -13.84 8.95 5.22
N ASP A 219 -14.18 9.17 3.94
CA ASP A 219 -13.23 9.36 2.85
C ASP A 219 -12.65 10.78 2.85
N LYS A 220 -11.55 10.96 3.58
CA LYS A 220 -10.90 12.27 3.74
C LYS A 220 -9.40 12.19 3.94
N ILE A 221 -8.76 13.32 3.64
CA ILE A 221 -7.38 13.63 3.99
C ILE A 221 -7.37 14.85 4.91
N SER A 222 -6.60 14.76 5.99
CA SER A 222 -6.34 15.87 6.90
C SER A 222 -4.86 15.93 7.23
N THR A 223 -4.40 17.04 7.76
CA THR A 223 -3.06 17.12 8.35
C THR A 223 -3.00 16.29 9.65
N MET A 224 -1.79 16.00 10.17
CA MET A 224 -1.65 15.35 11.49
C MET A 224 -2.22 16.20 12.63
N LYS A 225 -2.30 17.52 12.44
CA LYS A 225 -2.94 18.46 13.37
C LYS A 225 -4.48 18.49 13.25
N GLY A 226 -5.07 17.69 12.35
CA GLY A 226 -6.53 17.54 12.21
C GLY A 226 -7.21 18.52 11.24
N PHE A 227 -6.45 19.39 10.56
CA PHE A 227 -7.02 20.33 9.58
C PHE A 227 -7.35 19.62 8.27
N GLY A 228 -8.55 19.82 7.74
CA GLY A 228 -8.95 19.24 6.45
C GLY A 228 -8.07 19.74 5.29
N CYS A 229 -7.68 18.85 4.39
CA CYS A 229 -6.94 19.21 3.18
C CYS A 229 -7.87 19.23 1.96
N ASN A 230 -7.60 20.13 1.01
CA ASN A 230 -8.26 20.03 -0.29
C ASN A 230 -7.77 18.76 -1.01
N GLN A 231 -8.68 18.11 -1.76
CA GLN A 231 -8.40 16.87 -2.49
C GLN A 231 -8.04 17.15 -3.95
N THR A 232 -7.37 18.27 -4.21
CA THR A 232 -6.93 18.60 -5.58
C THR A 232 -5.82 17.64 -6.02
N THR A 233 -5.72 17.38 -7.32
CA THR A 233 -4.66 16.54 -7.89
C THR A 233 -3.26 17.04 -7.48
N ALA A 234 -3.06 18.36 -7.39
CA ALA A 234 -1.79 18.95 -6.97
C ALA A 234 -1.49 18.67 -5.49
N ALA A 235 -2.47 18.85 -4.59
CA ALA A 235 -2.30 18.58 -3.17
C ALA A 235 -2.02 17.09 -2.88
N VAL A 236 -2.72 16.19 -3.58
CA VAL A 236 -2.48 14.74 -3.47
C VAL A 236 -1.07 14.37 -3.97
N LYS A 237 -0.65 14.90 -5.13
CA LYS A 237 0.70 14.70 -5.67
C LYS A 237 1.78 15.20 -4.71
N HIS A 238 1.53 16.34 -4.08
CA HIS A 238 2.43 16.92 -3.07
C HIS A 238 2.57 16.01 -1.84
N ALA A 239 1.45 15.56 -1.26
CA ALA A 239 1.46 14.65 -0.12
C ALA A 239 2.18 13.33 -0.41
N VAL A 240 1.99 12.77 -1.62
CA VAL A 240 2.70 11.57 -2.09
C VAL A 240 4.22 11.81 -2.15
N ASN A 241 4.66 12.92 -2.73
CA ASN A 241 6.09 13.24 -2.84
C ASN A 241 6.71 13.44 -1.46
N ALA A 242 6.09 14.27 -0.61
CA ALA A 242 6.59 14.56 0.72
C ALA A 242 6.66 13.30 1.60
N GLY A 243 5.65 12.44 1.53
CA GLY A 243 5.63 11.17 2.27
C GLY A 243 6.70 10.19 1.79
N ALA A 244 6.91 10.08 0.48
CA ALA A 244 7.96 9.21 -0.08
C ALA A 244 9.37 9.72 0.24
N GLU A 245 9.61 11.04 0.14
CA GLU A 245 10.90 11.65 0.48
C GLU A 245 11.25 11.49 1.96
N TRP A 246 10.25 11.66 2.84
CA TRP A 246 10.40 11.41 4.26
C TRP A 246 10.78 9.95 4.53
N ALA A 247 10.06 8.99 3.92
CA ALA A 247 10.32 7.57 4.08
C ALA A 247 11.73 7.16 3.64
N VAL A 248 12.21 7.68 2.51
CA VAL A 248 13.57 7.44 2.02
C VAL A 248 14.61 8.07 2.94
N THR A 249 14.31 9.22 3.55
CA THR A 249 15.21 9.83 4.52
C THR A 249 15.31 8.97 5.77
N ALA A 250 14.18 8.54 6.32
CA ALA A 250 14.13 7.65 7.47
C ALA A 250 14.82 6.30 7.21
N ALA A 251 14.69 5.72 6.02
CA ALA A 251 15.32 4.44 5.67
C ALA A 251 16.86 4.49 5.67
N PHE A 252 17.42 5.65 5.34
CA PHE A 252 18.87 5.85 5.30
C PHE A 252 19.43 6.53 6.54
N ASP A 253 18.56 6.90 7.48
CA ASP A 253 18.99 7.53 8.72
C ASP A 253 19.86 6.58 9.55
N GLY A 254 20.89 7.12 10.20
CA GLY A 254 21.85 6.33 10.97
C GLY A 254 22.84 5.47 10.16
N LYS A 255 22.81 5.47 8.82
CA LYS A 255 23.88 4.86 8.01
C LYS A 255 25.16 5.70 8.09
N ARG A 256 26.32 5.03 8.07
CA ARG A 256 27.62 5.72 8.01
C ARG A 256 27.71 6.56 6.73
N GLU A 257 28.38 7.71 6.78
CA GLU A 257 28.43 8.67 5.66
C GLU A 257 28.86 8.06 4.31
N GLY A 258 29.66 6.99 4.31
CA GLY A 258 30.06 6.27 3.09
C GLY A 258 29.00 5.34 2.48
N ASP A 259 28.04 4.85 3.28
CA ASP A 259 27.01 3.88 2.88
C ASP A 259 25.64 4.52 2.58
N MET A 260 25.52 5.85 2.71
CA MET A 260 24.26 6.57 2.49
C MET A 260 23.79 6.62 1.03
N SER A 261 24.61 6.17 0.07
CA SER A 261 24.31 6.29 -1.36
C SER A 261 23.39 5.19 -1.89
N ALA A 262 23.40 4.01 -1.27
CA ALA A 262 22.62 2.86 -1.73
C ALA A 262 22.28 1.86 -0.61
N MET A 263 21.31 1.00 -0.88
CA MET A 263 20.77 0.03 0.08
C MET A 263 20.34 -1.24 -0.66
N SER A 264 20.77 -2.40 -0.16
CA SER A 264 20.31 -3.72 -0.59
C SER A 264 18.90 -4.02 -0.06
N PHE A 265 18.26 -5.04 -0.63
CA PHE A 265 16.95 -5.49 -0.16
C PHE A 265 16.99 -5.88 1.34
N ASN A 266 18.00 -6.63 1.76
CA ASN A 266 18.16 -7.05 3.16
C ASN A 266 18.31 -5.86 4.10
N GLU A 267 19.13 -4.86 3.74
CA GLU A 267 19.27 -3.64 4.56
C GLU A 267 17.95 -2.88 4.70
N PHE A 268 17.12 -2.83 3.64
CA PHE A 268 15.80 -2.22 3.71
C PHE A 268 14.83 -3.04 4.57
N ALA A 269 14.86 -4.37 4.46
CA ALA A 269 14.03 -5.28 5.24
C ALA A 269 14.39 -5.22 6.74
N ASP A 270 15.67 -5.16 7.07
CA ASP A 270 16.18 -5.03 8.44
C ASP A 270 15.72 -3.70 9.06
N TRP A 271 15.89 -2.59 8.31
CA TRP A 271 15.39 -1.28 8.75
C TRP A 271 13.87 -1.31 8.97
N TYR A 272 13.12 -1.92 8.04
CA TYR A 272 11.66 -1.98 8.15
C TYR A 272 11.22 -2.75 9.39
N THR A 273 11.85 -3.89 9.67
CA THR A 273 11.53 -4.76 10.80
C THR A 273 11.84 -4.10 12.14
N THR A 274 12.90 -3.30 12.21
CA THR A 274 13.35 -2.67 13.46
C THR A 274 12.62 -1.37 13.76
N VAL A 275 12.46 -0.50 12.77
CA VAL A 275 11.92 0.86 12.96
C VAL A 275 10.87 1.22 11.91
N GLY A 276 11.08 0.84 10.66
CA GLY A 276 10.27 1.29 9.53
C GLY A 276 8.79 0.90 9.62
N TYR A 277 8.43 -0.23 10.23
CA TYR A 277 7.04 -0.66 10.39
C TYR A 277 6.19 0.34 11.18
N SER A 278 6.80 1.06 12.12
CA SER A 278 6.14 2.12 12.91
C SER A 278 6.05 3.45 12.16
N SER A 279 7.00 3.69 11.25
CA SER A 279 7.21 4.95 10.53
C SER A 279 6.43 5.00 9.21
N ILE A 280 6.34 3.88 8.50
CA ILE A 280 5.67 3.76 7.21
C ILE A 280 4.74 2.54 7.16
N PRO A 281 3.78 2.39 8.10
CA PRO A 281 2.91 1.22 8.18
C PRO A 281 2.03 1.02 6.93
N TRP A 282 1.87 2.06 6.11
CA TRP A 282 1.20 1.98 4.80
C TRP A 282 1.88 0.97 3.85
N LEU A 283 3.14 0.58 4.08
CA LEU A 283 3.80 -0.47 3.32
C LEU A 283 3.12 -1.85 3.47
N GLU A 284 2.42 -2.09 4.58
CA GLU A 284 1.61 -3.32 4.74
C GLU A 284 0.43 -3.38 3.76
N LEU A 285 -0.01 -2.24 3.22
CA LEU A 285 -1.11 -2.17 2.24
C LEU A 285 -0.69 -2.65 0.84
N LEU A 286 0.59 -2.98 0.63
CA LEU A 286 1.01 -3.75 -0.55
C LEU A 286 0.33 -5.11 -0.60
N ASP A 287 0.01 -5.69 0.56
CA ASP A 287 -0.70 -6.96 0.65
C ASP A 287 -2.21 -6.70 0.71
N LEU A 288 -2.90 -6.98 -0.40
CA LEU A 288 -4.36 -6.81 -0.50
C LEU A 288 -5.13 -7.61 0.56
N GLN A 289 -4.57 -8.71 1.10
CA GLN A 289 -5.18 -9.50 2.17
C GLN A 289 -5.23 -8.75 3.51
N LYS A 290 -4.40 -7.72 3.69
CA LYS A 290 -4.35 -6.92 4.92
C LYS A 290 -5.38 -5.80 4.98
N TRP A 291 -6.06 -5.48 3.86
CA TRP A 291 -7.00 -4.35 3.84
C TRP A 291 -8.20 -4.47 2.90
N VAL A 292 -8.07 -5.09 1.72
CA VAL A 292 -9.18 -5.25 0.77
C VAL A 292 -9.89 -6.58 0.96
N PHE A 293 -9.11 -7.64 1.14
CA PHE A 293 -9.59 -9.01 1.31
C PHE A 293 -9.35 -9.51 2.74
N THR A 294 -9.44 -8.62 3.72
CA THR A 294 -9.41 -9.06 5.13
C THR A 294 -10.47 -10.13 5.29
N ASN A 295 -10.05 -11.33 5.70
CA ASN A 295 -10.99 -12.33 6.13
C ASN A 295 -11.72 -11.71 7.32
N ASP A 296 -12.99 -11.36 7.13
CA ASP A 296 -13.88 -11.11 8.25
C ASP A 296 -13.83 -12.42 9.04
N ALA A 297 -13.12 -12.40 10.18
CA ALA A 297 -13.06 -13.56 11.04
C ALA A 297 -14.50 -13.92 11.39
N THR A 298 -14.92 -15.08 10.88
CA THR A 298 -16.13 -15.82 11.25
C THR A 298 -16.27 -15.93 12.76
#